data_AF-A0A501PDQ4-F1
#
_entry.id   AF-A0A501PDQ4-F1
#
_cell.length_a   1.000
_cell.length_b   1.000
_cell.length_c   1.000
_cell.angle_alpha   90.00
_cell.angle_beta   90.00
_cell.angle_gamma   90.00
#
_symmetry.space_group_name_H-M   'P 1'
#
loop_
_entity.id
_entity.type
_entity.pdbx_description
1 polymer ?
#
loop_
_entity_poly.entity_id
_entity_poly.type
_entity_poly.pdbx_seq_one_letter_code
_entity_poly.pdbx_strand_id
1 'polypeptide(L)'
;MKKILITSFALLFLLAGCGQKKATTASSSSKSETLQSTLPVLENAEKNTVVTKTFMLPKSTDGSQQIQTVTYKGKQFLSLTIIQKRPVTDELKTFVTEHGVEATQKALIEAEGKDTSIQEARKLPGFTLETKLLSETEIQTTTTYDFQVLDIKKASQVEYLKNIGLENLLKNEPSQYVADRLANGATEQ
;
A
#
# COMPACT_ATOMS: atom_id res chain seq x y z
N MET A 1 5.85 -4.36 -36.52
CA MET A 1 6.24 -4.36 -35.10
C MET A 1 5.61 -3.16 -34.41
N LYS A 2 4.47 -3.33 -33.76
CA LYS A 2 3.80 -2.26 -32.99
C LYS A 2 4.36 -2.27 -31.58
N LYS A 3 4.99 -1.17 -31.19
CA LYS A 3 5.57 -0.97 -29.86
C LYS A 3 4.39 -0.76 -28.90
N ILE A 4 4.25 -1.61 -27.88
CA ILE A 4 3.30 -1.39 -26.80
C ILE A 4 3.76 -0.13 -26.07
N LEU A 5 3.02 0.96 -26.25
CA LEU A 5 3.23 2.23 -25.55
C LEU A 5 2.53 2.07 -24.19
N ILE A 6 3.20 1.41 -23.25
CA ILE A 6 2.75 1.39 -21.86
C ILE A 6 2.96 2.79 -21.31
N THR A 7 1.96 3.65 -21.49
CA THR A 7 1.93 4.99 -20.93
C THR A 7 2.02 4.87 -19.42
N SER A 8 3.15 5.33 -18.88
CA SER A 8 3.45 5.68 -17.49
C SER A 8 2.42 5.19 -16.47
N PHE A 9 2.75 4.09 -15.80
CA PHE A 9 2.02 3.52 -14.67
C PHE A 9 2.21 4.44 -13.44
N ALA A 10 1.72 5.66 -13.52
CA ALA A 10 1.74 6.62 -12.43
C ALA A 10 0.74 6.19 -11.35
N LEU A 11 1.17 5.27 -10.48
CA LEU A 11 0.45 4.90 -9.26
C LEU A 11 0.46 6.09 -8.30
N LEU A 12 -0.64 6.84 -8.30
CA LEU A 12 -0.94 7.84 -7.27
C LEU A 12 -1.30 7.13 -5.96
N PHE A 13 -0.29 6.60 -5.26
CA PHE A 13 -0.43 6.22 -3.86
C PHE A 13 -0.48 7.49 -3.01
N LEU A 14 -1.65 8.08 -2.87
CA LEU A 14 -1.87 9.14 -1.89
C LEU A 14 -1.87 8.52 -0.49
N LEU A 15 -0.69 8.36 0.11
CA LEU A 15 -0.57 8.01 1.54
C LEU A 15 -1.07 9.14 2.44
N ALA A 16 -1.11 10.36 1.92
CA ALA A 16 -1.75 11.50 2.54
C ALA A 16 -3.27 11.35 2.46
N GLY A 17 -3.91 11.08 3.60
CA GLY A 17 -5.33 11.35 3.75
C GLY A 17 -5.54 12.84 3.49
N CYS A 18 -6.12 13.19 2.35
CA CYS A 18 -6.61 14.54 2.10
C CYS A 18 -7.67 14.83 3.17
N GLY A 19 -7.29 15.62 4.17
CA GLY A 19 -8.18 16.06 5.22
C GLY A 19 -9.30 16.93 4.65
N GLN A 20 -10.53 16.44 4.77
CA GLN A 20 -11.69 17.31 4.91
C GLN A 20 -12.26 17.12 6.31
N LYS A 21 -12.01 18.12 7.16
CA LYS A 21 -12.78 18.34 8.38
C LYS A 21 -14.25 18.48 7.98
N LYS A 22 -15.06 17.48 8.30
CA LYS A 22 -16.49 17.68 8.58
C LYS A 22 -16.73 17.33 10.03
N ALA A 23 -16.99 18.37 10.82
CA ALA A 23 -17.57 18.24 12.13
C ALA A 23 -18.99 17.67 11.96
N THR A 24 -19.28 16.51 12.54
CA THR A 24 -20.65 16.15 12.94
C THR A 24 -20.55 15.18 14.12
N THR A 25 -20.95 15.68 15.29
CA THR A 25 -21.32 14.91 16.48
C THR A 25 -22.48 13.97 16.18
N ALA A 26 -22.30 12.67 16.45
CA ALA A 26 -23.38 11.79 16.88
C ALA A 26 -22.81 10.55 17.58
N SER A 27 -23.18 10.41 18.85
CA SER A 27 -22.92 9.27 19.73
C SER A 27 -23.54 7.98 19.16
N SER A 28 -22.78 6.89 19.15
CA SER A 28 -23.36 5.55 19.27
C SER A 28 -22.41 4.65 20.05
N SER A 29 -22.91 4.20 21.19
CA SER A 29 -22.26 3.29 22.12
C SER A 29 -22.15 1.90 21.51
N SER A 30 -20.93 1.45 21.24
CA SER A 30 -20.63 0.02 21.13
C SER A 30 -19.77 -0.38 22.34
N LYS A 31 -20.29 -1.31 23.14
CA LYS A 31 -19.60 -1.87 24.31
C LYS A 31 -18.34 -2.58 23.84
N SER A 32 -17.17 -2.02 24.14
CA SER A 32 -15.94 -2.78 24.20
C SER A 32 -15.97 -3.64 25.46
N GLU A 33 -15.84 -4.96 25.31
CA GLU A 33 -15.53 -5.85 26.43
C GLU A 33 -14.16 -5.45 26.99
N THR A 34 -14.17 -4.86 28.19
CA THR A 34 -12.96 -4.52 28.92
C THR A 34 -12.52 -5.72 29.74
N LEU A 35 -11.49 -6.43 29.29
CA LEU A 35 -10.74 -7.34 30.14
C LEU A 35 -10.00 -6.51 31.19
N GLN A 36 -10.55 -6.47 32.41
CA GLN A 36 -9.93 -5.81 33.55
C GLN A 36 -8.73 -6.64 34.03
N SER A 37 -7.52 -6.20 33.70
CA SER A 37 -6.29 -6.74 34.30
C SER A 37 -5.67 -5.69 35.23
N THR A 38 -5.70 -5.98 36.52
CA THR A 38 -5.28 -5.11 37.64
C THR A 38 -3.80 -5.26 37.99
N LEU A 39 -2.89 -5.07 37.02
CA LEU A 39 -1.44 -5.04 37.30
C LEU A 39 -0.73 -3.89 36.57
N PRO A 40 0.06 -3.04 37.27
CA PRO A 40 0.73 -1.86 36.70
C PRO A 40 1.95 -2.19 35.82
N VAL A 41 1.99 -3.37 35.20
CA VAL A 41 3.13 -3.85 34.37
C VAL A 41 2.82 -3.79 32.86
N LEU A 42 1.58 -3.46 32.47
CA LEU A 42 1.12 -3.53 31.07
C LEU A 42 1.56 -2.34 30.20
N GLU A 43 1.67 -1.12 30.75
CA GLU A 43 2.04 0.07 29.96
C GLU A 43 3.45 0.00 29.33
N ASN A 44 4.38 -0.77 29.92
CA ASN A 44 5.72 -0.96 29.37
C ASN A 44 5.81 -2.18 28.42
N ALA A 45 4.90 -3.14 28.52
CA ALA A 45 4.86 -4.29 27.64
C ALA A 45 4.38 -3.90 26.22
N GLU A 46 3.36 -3.05 26.13
CA GLU A 46 2.80 -2.56 24.84
C GLU A 46 3.81 -1.75 24.01
N LYS A 47 4.81 -1.12 24.65
CA LYS A 47 5.85 -0.34 23.96
C LYS A 47 6.89 -1.21 23.24
N ASN A 48 6.99 -2.50 23.58
CA ASN A 48 7.99 -3.42 23.02
C ASN A 48 7.41 -4.54 22.15
N THR A 49 6.09 -4.64 22.03
CA THR A 49 5.44 -5.61 21.15
C THR A 49 5.44 -5.14 19.71
N VAL A 50 5.81 -6.04 18.79
CA VAL A 50 5.61 -5.83 17.35
C VAL A 50 4.13 -6.05 17.06
N VAL A 51 3.50 -5.07 16.44
CA VAL A 51 2.09 -5.09 16.05
C VAL A 51 2.02 -5.12 14.54
N THR A 52 1.23 -6.05 13.99
CA THR A 52 0.91 -6.12 12.57
C THR A 52 -0.59 -5.96 12.40
N LYS A 53 -0.99 -5.04 11.52
CA LYS A 53 -2.39 -4.77 11.20
C LYS A 53 -2.60 -4.80 9.70
N THR A 54 -3.68 -5.41 9.25
CA THR A 54 -4.07 -5.47 7.84
C THR A 54 -5.42 -4.81 7.68
N PHE A 55 -5.51 -3.89 6.72
CA PHE A 55 -6.71 -3.12 6.42
C PHE A 55 -7.09 -3.28 4.96
N MET A 56 -8.37 -3.43 4.68
CA MET A 56 -8.94 -3.30 3.36
C MET A 56 -9.65 -1.96 3.26
N LEU A 57 -9.18 -1.09 2.37
CA LEU A 57 -9.79 0.23 2.16
C LEU A 57 -11.13 0.09 1.43
N PRO A 58 -12.01 1.11 1.43
CA PRO A 58 -13.18 1.12 0.55
C PRO A 58 -12.77 0.97 -0.92
N LYS A 59 -13.60 0.28 -1.71
CA LYS A 59 -13.41 0.21 -3.16
C LYS A 59 -13.47 1.61 -3.76
N SER A 60 -12.54 1.88 -4.67
CA SER A 60 -12.54 3.09 -5.48
C SER A 60 -13.63 3.01 -6.57
N THR A 61 -14.02 4.16 -7.11
CA THR A 61 -15.07 4.26 -8.14
C THR A 61 -14.71 3.55 -9.45
N ASP A 62 -13.42 3.37 -9.71
CA ASP A 62 -12.87 2.63 -10.85
C ASP A 62 -12.86 1.10 -10.62
N GLY A 63 -13.41 0.62 -9.51
CA GLY A 63 -13.42 -0.80 -9.13
C GLY A 63 -12.13 -1.28 -8.48
N SER A 64 -11.14 -0.39 -8.29
CA SER A 64 -9.89 -0.73 -7.62
C SER A 64 -10.07 -0.97 -6.12
N GLN A 65 -9.34 -1.94 -5.58
CA GLN A 65 -9.34 -2.35 -4.19
C GLN A 65 -7.92 -2.32 -3.65
N GLN A 66 -7.71 -1.60 -2.54
CA GLN A 66 -6.42 -1.54 -1.86
C GLN A 66 -6.47 -2.28 -0.53
N ILE A 67 -5.43 -3.07 -0.24
CA ILE A 67 -5.18 -3.70 1.05
C ILE A 67 -3.83 -3.21 1.55
N GLN A 68 -3.76 -2.81 2.82
CA GLN A 68 -2.54 -2.30 3.45
C GLN A 68 -2.22 -3.12 4.69
N THR A 69 -1.02 -3.67 4.75
CA THR A 69 -0.49 -4.34 5.94
C THR A 69 0.64 -3.49 6.51
N VAL A 70 0.45 -2.98 7.72
CA VAL A 70 1.45 -2.18 8.44
C VAL A 70 1.97 -2.99 9.62
N THR A 71 3.30 -3.00 9.78
CA THR A 71 3.96 -3.57 10.96
C THR A 71 4.75 -2.48 11.66
N TYR A 72 4.62 -2.37 12.98
CA TYR A 72 5.26 -1.35 13.77
C TYR A 72 5.60 -1.83 15.19
N LYS A 73 6.51 -1.13 15.85
CA LYS A 73 6.89 -1.36 17.26
C LYS A 73 6.94 -0.02 17.98
N GLY A 74 6.06 0.17 18.96
CA GLY A 74 5.89 1.47 19.61
C GLY A 74 5.57 2.56 18.57
N LYS A 75 6.44 3.58 18.48
CA LYS A 75 6.30 4.70 17.52
C LYS A 75 7.04 4.49 16.19
N GLN A 76 7.68 3.35 16.00
CA GLN A 76 8.51 3.08 14.83
C GLN A 76 7.77 2.17 13.84
N PHE A 77 7.59 2.64 12.61
CA PHE A 77 7.19 1.75 11.51
C PHE A 77 8.33 0.78 11.19
N LEU A 78 8.00 -0.50 11.07
CA LEU A 78 8.93 -1.55 10.63
C LEU A 78 8.74 -1.84 9.14
N SER A 79 7.48 -2.03 8.71
CA SER A 79 7.18 -2.26 7.30
C SER A 79 5.78 -1.80 6.90
N LEU A 80 5.60 -1.55 5.61
CA LEU A 80 4.32 -1.31 4.97
C LEU A 80 4.25 -2.12 3.68
N THR A 81 3.23 -2.96 3.55
CA THR A 81 2.90 -3.64 2.30
C THR A 81 1.57 -3.10 1.78
N ILE A 82 1.54 -2.75 0.51
CA ILE A 82 0.34 -2.28 -0.18
C ILE A 82 0.06 -3.25 -1.32
N ILE A 83 -1.12 -3.88 -1.29
CA ILE A 83 -1.63 -4.71 -2.37
C ILE A 83 -2.74 -3.90 -3.05
N GLN A 84 -2.52 -3.60 -4.32
CA GLN A 84 -3.50 -2.94 -5.18
C GLN A 84 -4.07 -3.97 -6.15
N LYS A 85 -5.37 -4.23 -6.09
CA LYS A 85 -6.10 -4.99 -7.10
C LYS A 85 -6.92 -4.04 -7.94
N ARG A 86 -6.87 -4.19 -9.25
CA ARG A 86 -7.64 -3.33 -10.15
C ARG A 86 -8.06 -4.10 -11.40
N PRO A 87 -9.14 -3.65 -12.06
CA PRO A 87 -9.44 -4.12 -13.41
C PRO A 87 -8.26 -3.85 -14.35
N VAL A 88 -8.04 -4.77 -15.29
CA VAL A 88 -7.14 -4.52 -16.42
C VAL A 88 -7.70 -3.40 -17.30
N THR A 89 -6.82 -2.64 -17.95
CA THR A 89 -7.24 -1.64 -18.93
C THR A 89 -7.70 -2.30 -20.23
N ASP A 90 -8.46 -1.60 -21.07
CA ASP A 90 -8.93 -2.15 -22.35
C ASP A 90 -7.78 -2.57 -23.29
N GLU A 91 -6.67 -1.83 -23.28
CA GLU A 91 -5.45 -2.18 -24.00
C GLU A 91 -4.88 -3.52 -23.51
N LEU A 92 -4.73 -3.67 -22.19
CA LEU A 92 -4.21 -4.89 -21.60
C LEU A 92 -5.17 -6.06 -21.81
N LYS A 93 -6.48 -5.82 -21.76
CA LYS A 93 -7.52 -6.81 -22.03
C LYS A 93 -7.44 -7.37 -23.45
N THR A 94 -7.18 -6.50 -24.43
CA THR A 94 -6.97 -6.89 -25.83
C THR A 94 -5.74 -7.79 -25.94
N PHE A 95 -4.62 -7.39 -25.31
CA PHE A 95 -3.39 -8.17 -25.32
C PHE A 95 -3.55 -9.53 -24.64
N VAL A 96 -4.26 -9.60 -23.51
CA VAL A 96 -4.58 -10.87 -22.84
C VAL A 96 -5.43 -11.77 -23.73
N THR A 97 -6.39 -11.21 -24.46
CA THR A 97 -7.24 -11.98 -25.38
C THR A 97 -6.43 -12.57 -26.54
N GLU A 98 -5.46 -11.82 -27.06
CA GLU A 98 -4.64 -12.24 -28.20
C GLU A 98 -3.51 -13.21 -27.81
N HIS A 99 -2.91 -13.04 -26.63
CA HIS A 99 -1.69 -13.75 -26.23
C HIS A 99 -1.84 -14.66 -25.01
N GLY A 100 -2.95 -14.57 -24.28
CA GLY A 100 -3.20 -15.29 -23.03
C GLY A 100 -2.56 -14.62 -21.81
N VAL A 101 -2.98 -15.08 -20.63
CA VAL A 101 -2.57 -14.54 -19.32
C VAL A 101 -1.07 -14.70 -19.07
N GLU A 102 -0.49 -15.86 -19.38
CA GLU A 102 0.93 -16.15 -19.11
C GLU A 102 1.87 -15.29 -19.95
N ALA A 103 1.62 -15.19 -21.26
CA ALA A 103 2.42 -14.35 -22.15
C ALA A 103 2.29 -12.87 -21.77
N THR A 104 1.09 -12.44 -21.37
CA THR A 104 0.87 -11.08 -20.88
C THR A 104 1.62 -10.79 -19.59
N GLN A 105 1.59 -11.71 -18.63
CA GLN A 105 2.35 -11.60 -17.39
C GLN A 105 3.85 -11.43 -17.68
N LYS A 106 4.40 -12.23 -18.59
CA LYS A 106 5.81 -12.11 -18.99
C LYS A 106 6.12 -10.76 -19.64
N ALA A 107 5.24 -10.29 -20.53
CA ALA A 107 5.39 -9.00 -21.19
C ALA A 107 5.34 -7.82 -20.18
N LEU A 108 4.46 -7.89 -19.18
CA LEU A 108 4.39 -6.91 -18.10
C LEU A 108 5.69 -6.87 -17.29
N ILE A 109 6.19 -8.02 -16.86
CA ILE A 109 7.47 -8.11 -16.12
C ILE A 109 8.63 -7.58 -16.99
N GLU A 110 8.66 -7.91 -18.27
CA GLU A 110 9.71 -7.42 -19.19
C GLU A 110 9.63 -5.90 -19.36
N ALA A 111 8.43 -5.34 -19.47
CA ALA A 111 8.25 -3.89 -19.55
C ALA A 111 8.69 -3.18 -18.27
N GLU A 112 8.29 -3.68 -17.09
CA GLU A 112 8.79 -3.17 -15.81
C GLU A 112 10.31 -3.31 -15.68
N GLY A 113 10.86 -4.40 -16.21
CA GLY A 113 12.28 -4.65 -16.27
C GLY A 113 13.04 -3.69 -17.17
N LYS A 114 12.37 -2.98 -18.09
CA LYS A 114 12.96 -1.96 -18.98
C LYS A 114 12.68 -0.53 -18.50
N ASP A 115 11.74 -0.34 -17.59
CA ASP A 115 11.40 0.97 -17.03
C ASP A 115 12.51 1.45 -16.09
N THR A 116 13.16 2.56 -16.44
CA THR A 116 14.30 3.09 -15.69
C THR A 116 13.93 3.53 -14.28
N SER A 117 12.71 4.05 -14.09
CA SER A 117 12.25 4.50 -12.77
C SER A 117 12.01 3.30 -11.83
N ILE A 118 11.47 2.20 -12.36
CA ILE A 118 11.28 0.95 -11.60
C ILE A 118 12.62 0.29 -11.31
N GLN A 119 13.53 0.25 -12.29
CA GLN A 119 14.88 -0.26 -12.09
C GLN A 119 15.62 0.49 -10.98
N GLU A 120 15.52 1.82 -10.94
CA GLU A 120 16.12 2.62 -9.88
C GLU A 120 15.47 2.35 -8.52
N ALA A 121 14.14 2.27 -8.45
CA ALA A 121 13.45 1.94 -7.21
C ALA A 121 13.85 0.56 -6.69
N ARG A 122 13.94 -0.45 -7.55
CA ARG A 122 14.34 -1.83 -7.20
C ARG A 122 15.79 -1.95 -6.71
N LYS A 123 16.65 -0.94 -6.93
CA LYS A 123 18.01 -0.92 -6.37
C LYS A 123 18.02 -0.52 -4.89
N LEU A 124 16.94 0.05 -4.37
CA LEU A 124 16.85 0.46 -2.98
C LEU A 124 16.65 -0.77 -2.08
N PRO A 125 17.54 -1.01 -1.11
CA PRO A 125 17.31 -2.03 -0.09
C PRO A 125 15.99 -1.78 0.62
N GLY A 126 15.23 -2.84 0.90
CA GLY A 126 13.94 -2.73 1.57
C GLY A 126 12.80 -2.20 0.71
N PHE A 127 12.97 -2.09 -0.61
CA PHE A 127 11.88 -1.85 -1.53
C PHE A 127 11.66 -3.05 -2.46
N THR A 128 10.41 -3.50 -2.58
CA THR A 128 10.02 -4.49 -3.60
C THR A 128 8.75 -4.08 -4.32
N LEU A 129 8.69 -4.45 -5.60
CA LEU A 129 7.53 -4.26 -6.47
C LEU A 129 7.31 -5.53 -7.28
N GLU A 130 6.15 -6.16 -7.07
CA GLU A 130 5.69 -7.32 -7.82
C GLU A 130 4.36 -6.98 -8.52
N THR A 131 4.24 -7.35 -9.78
CA THR A 131 2.98 -7.25 -10.53
C THR A 131 2.59 -8.64 -10.99
N LYS A 132 1.31 -8.96 -10.80
CA LYS A 132 0.72 -10.26 -11.14
C LYS A 132 -0.65 -10.08 -11.76
N LEU A 133 -0.83 -10.62 -12.95
CA LEU A 133 -2.13 -10.77 -13.58
C LEU A 133 -2.88 -11.92 -12.87
N LEU A 134 -3.95 -11.60 -12.14
CA LEU A 134 -4.72 -12.57 -11.36
C LEU A 134 -5.69 -13.35 -12.23
N SER A 135 -6.22 -12.70 -13.26
CA SER A 135 -7.13 -13.27 -14.26
C SER A 135 -7.07 -12.45 -15.54
N GLU A 136 -7.88 -12.80 -16.54
CA GLU A 136 -7.98 -12.02 -17.77
C GLU A 136 -8.49 -10.60 -17.56
N THR A 137 -9.11 -10.33 -16.41
CA THR A 137 -9.76 -9.05 -16.13
C THR A 137 -9.21 -8.32 -14.91
N GLU A 138 -8.35 -8.95 -14.12
CA GLU A 138 -7.85 -8.38 -12.86
C GLU A 138 -6.32 -8.49 -12.76
N ILE A 139 -5.69 -7.38 -12.38
CA ILE A 139 -4.26 -7.28 -12.12
C ILE A 139 -4.02 -6.84 -10.68
N GLN A 140 -2.98 -7.39 -10.08
CA GLN A 140 -2.50 -7.04 -8.75
C GLN A 140 -1.09 -6.47 -8.83
N THR A 141 -0.85 -5.39 -8.09
CA THR A 141 0.48 -4.88 -7.81
C THR A 141 0.70 -4.92 -6.30
N THR A 142 1.80 -5.54 -5.87
CA THR A 142 2.22 -5.61 -4.48
C THR A 142 3.49 -4.79 -4.32
N THR A 143 3.44 -3.78 -3.46
CA THR A 143 4.57 -2.93 -3.13
C THR A 143 4.89 -3.06 -1.65
N THR A 144 6.14 -3.35 -1.31
CA THR A 144 6.59 -3.49 0.07
C THR A 144 7.72 -2.53 0.36
N TYR A 145 7.60 -1.87 1.52
CA TYR A 145 8.58 -1.00 2.13
C TYR A 145 9.01 -1.62 3.46
N ASP A 146 10.28 -2.00 3.57
CA ASP A 146 10.93 -2.37 4.83
C ASP A 146 11.71 -1.16 5.34
N PHE A 147 11.10 -0.43 6.27
CA PHE A 147 11.64 0.82 6.81
C PHE A 147 12.86 0.61 7.71
N GLN A 148 13.22 -0.63 8.02
CA GLN A 148 14.42 -0.93 8.81
C GLN A 148 15.70 -0.78 7.99
N VAL A 149 15.61 -1.01 6.67
CA VAL A 149 16.77 -0.98 5.76
C VAL A 149 16.59 0.00 4.60
N LEU A 150 15.36 0.48 4.35
CA LEU A 150 15.07 1.46 3.31
C LEU A 150 15.59 2.85 3.67
N ASP A 151 16.45 3.39 2.80
CA ASP A 151 16.89 4.78 2.86
C ASP A 151 15.77 5.70 2.36
N ILE A 152 14.98 6.22 3.30
CA ILE A 152 13.79 7.04 3.01
C ILE A 152 14.14 8.31 2.23
N LYS A 153 15.28 8.95 2.54
CA LYS A 153 15.68 10.18 1.85
C LYS A 153 15.99 9.90 0.38
N LYS A 154 16.69 8.79 0.10
CA LYS A 154 16.92 8.35 -1.29
C LYS A 154 15.63 7.91 -1.95
N ALA A 155 14.78 7.14 -1.25
CA ALA A 155 13.51 6.67 -1.78
C ALA A 155 12.60 7.82 -2.22
N SER A 156 12.46 8.88 -1.42
CA SER A 156 11.68 10.08 -1.78
C SER A 156 12.22 10.86 -2.98
N GLN A 157 13.44 10.58 -3.45
CA GLN A 157 14.04 11.22 -4.62
C GLN A 157 13.92 10.36 -5.89
N VAL A 158 13.64 9.07 -5.77
CA VAL A 158 13.46 8.18 -6.91
C VAL A 158 12.14 8.50 -7.62
N GLU A 159 12.17 8.64 -8.94
CA GLU A 159 11.03 9.07 -9.76
C GLU A 159 9.75 8.27 -9.48
N TYR A 160 9.89 6.94 -9.34
CA TYR A 160 8.77 6.04 -9.06
C TYR A 160 8.14 6.25 -7.68
N LEU A 161 8.93 6.74 -6.69
CA LEU A 161 8.54 6.79 -5.27
C LEU A 161 8.31 8.21 -4.75
N LYS A 162 8.80 9.25 -5.45
CA LYS A 162 8.82 10.64 -4.97
C LYS A 162 7.44 11.20 -4.58
N ASN A 163 6.38 10.70 -5.22
CA ASN A 163 5.01 11.19 -5.01
C ASN A 163 4.23 10.39 -3.96
N ILE A 164 4.82 9.33 -3.40
CA ILE A 164 4.15 8.42 -2.46
C ILE A 164 4.04 9.05 -1.07
N GLY A 165 4.93 9.99 -0.73
CA GLY A 165 4.90 10.70 0.56
C GLY A 165 5.46 9.89 1.72
N LEU A 166 6.47 9.04 1.47
CA LEU A 166 7.13 8.19 2.47
C LEU A 166 7.67 9.00 3.68
N GLU A 167 8.28 10.16 3.43
CA GLU A 167 8.73 11.05 4.51
C GLU A 167 7.59 11.58 5.38
N ASN A 168 6.42 11.83 4.79
CA ASN A 168 5.27 12.32 5.54
C ASN A 168 4.62 11.21 6.35
N LEU A 169 4.59 9.98 5.83
CA LEU A 169 4.13 8.80 6.57
C LEU A 169 4.93 8.63 7.87
N LEU A 170 6.26 8.70 7.79
CA LEU A 170 7.14 8.43 8.93
C LEU A 170 7.24 9.58 9.94
N LYS A 171 6.65 10.75 9.65
CA LYS A 171 6.50 11.84 10.62
C LYS A 171 5.34 11.60 11.59
N ASN A 172 4.37 10.75 11.21
CA ASN A 172 3.21 10.42 12.04
C ASN A 172 3.51 9.17 12.88
N GLU A 173 2.76 8.97 13.97
CA GLU A 173 2.84 7.71 14.71
C GLU A 173 2.10 6.58 13.95
N PRO A 174 2.60 5.34 13.96
CA PRO A 174 1.90 4.20 13.37
C PRO A 174 0.47 4.02 13.89
N SER A 175 0.24 4.29 15.18
CA SER A 175 -1.07 4.27 15.81
C SER A 175 -2.05 5.27 15.17
N GLN A 176 -1.58 6.48 14.83
CA GLN A 176 -2.37 7.49 14.12
C GLN A 176 -2.67 7.04 12.70
N TYR A 177 -1.69 6.48 11.99
CA TYR A 177 -1.92 5.92 10.66
C TYR A 177 -3.02 4.85 10.66
N VAL A 178 -2.99 3.93 11.64
CA VAL A 178 -4.04 2.91 11.82
C VAL A 178 -5.40 3.55 12.08
N ALA A 179 -5.48 4.47 13.04
CA ALA A 179 -6.71 5.17 13.39
C ALA A 179 -7.31 5.94 12.20
N ASP A 180 -6.46 6.62 11.42
CA ASP A 180 -6.87 7.36 10.23
C ASP A 180 -7.44 6.43 9.17
N ARG A 181 -6.87 5.24 8.95
CA ARG A 181 -7.41 4.28 7.97
C ARG A 181 -8.80 3.81 8.38
N LEU A 182 -8.99 3.46 9.65
CA LEU A 182 -10.29 3.04 10.18
C LEU A 182 -11.32 4.18 10.11
N ALA A 183 -10.93 5.40 10.48
CA ALA A 183 -11.81 6.57 10.41
C ALA A 183 -12.25 6.91 8.98
N ASN A 184 -11.43 6.60 7.98
CA ASN A 184 -11.75 6.76 6.56
C ASN A 184 -12.46 5.53 5.94
N GLY A 185 -12.99 4.64 6.77
CA GLY A 185 -13.83 3.52 6.33
C GLY A 185 -13.06 2.27 5.91
N ALA A 186 -11.76 2.17 6.20
CA ALA A 186 -11.06 0.91 6.05
C ALA A 186 -11.57 -0.12 7.06
N THR A 187 -11.59 -1.38 6.65
CA THR A 187 -11.99 -2.51 7.48
C THR A 187 -10.75 -3.29 7.90
N GLU A 188 -10.60 -3.54 9.20
CA GLU A 188 -9.55 -4.43 9.71
C GLU A 188 -9.89 -5.88 9.36
N GLN A 189 -8.90 -6.63 8.90
CA GLN A 189 -9.02 -8.02 8.42
C GLN A 189 -8.57 -9.02 9.47
#